data_AF-Q6GTX8-F1
#
_entry.id   AF-Q6GTX8-F1
#
_cell.length_a   1.000
_cell.length_b   1.000
_cell.length_c   1.000
_cell.angle_alpha   90.00
_cell.angle_beta   90.00
_cell.angle_gamma   90.00
#
_symmetry.space_group_name_H-M   'P 1'
#
loop_
_entity.id
_entity.type
_entity.pdbx_description
1 polymer ?
#
loop_
_entity_poly.entity_id
_entity_poly.type
_entity_poly.pdbx_seq_one_letter_code
_entity_poly.pdbx_strand_id
1 'polypeptide(L)'
;MSPHPTALLGLVLCLAQTIHTQEEDLPRPSISAEPGTVIPLGSHVTFVCRGPVGVQTFRLERDSRSTYNDTEDVSQASPSESEARFRIDSVREGNAGLYRCIYYKPPKWSEQSDYLELLVKESSGGPDSPDTEPGSSAGPTQRPSDNSHNEHAPASQGLKAEHLYILIGVSVVFLFCLLLLVLFCLHRQNQIKQGPPRSKDEEQKPQQRPDLAVDVLERTADKATVNGLPEKDRETDTSALAAGSSQEVTYAQLDHWALTQRTARAVSPQSTKPMAESITYAAVARH
;
A
#
# COMPACT_ATOMS: atom_id res chain seq x y z
N MET A 1 -5.79 -31.66 -35.46
CA MET A 1 -6.24 -31.96 -34.08
C MET A 1 -6.52 -30.64 -33.40
N SER A 2 -7.77 -30.17 -33.36
CA SER A 2 -8.10 -28.90 -32.70
C SER A 2 -8.12 -29.10 -31.18
N PRO A 3 -7.50 -28.24 -30.38
CA PRO A 3 -7.61 -28.32 -28.93
C PRO A 3 -9.08 -28.14 -28.54
N HIS A 4 -9.62 -29.09 -27.77
CA HIS A 4 -10.98 -29.00 -27.28
C HIS A 4 -11.16 -27.74 -26.43
N PRO A 5 -12.28 -27.00 -26.53
CA PRO A 5 -12.53 -25.77 -25.79
C PRO A 5 -12.45 -25.95 -24.26
N THR A 6 -12.65 -27.16 -23.76
CA THR A 6 -12.45 -27.52 -22.34
C THR A 6 -10.99 -27.44 -21.90
N ALA A 7 -10.02 -27.74 -22.77
CA ALA A 7 -8.61 -27.62 -22.46
C ALA A 7 -8.19 -26.15 -22.27
N LEU A 8 -8.76 -25.24 -23.06
CA LEU A 8 -8.51 -23.80 -22.93
C LEU A 8 -9.09 -23.26 -21.61
N LEU A 9 -10.30 -23.68 -21.24
CA LEU A 9 -10.91 -23.28 -19.97
C LEU A 9 -10.11 -23.80 -18.76
N GLY A 10 -9.66 -25.06 -18.83
CA GLY A 10 -8.78 -25.64 -17.82
C GLY A 10 -7.46 -24.88 -17.69
N LEU A 11 -6.84 -24.48 -18.80
CA LEU A 11 -5.63 -23.65 -18.79
C LEU A 11 -5.87 -22.27 -18.19
N VAL A 12 -6.98 -21.59 -18.53
CA VAL A 12 -7.30 -20.28 -17.94
C VAL A 12 -7.56 -20.39 -16.44
N LEU A 13 -8.27 -21.43 -15.99
CA LEU A 13 -8.52 -21.68 -14.57
C LEU A 13 -7.23 -22.06 -13.82
N CYS A 14 -6.36 -22.88 -14.41
CA CYS A 14 -5.05 -23.19 -13.85
C CYS A 14 -4.16 -21.96 -13.79
N LEU A 15 -4.15 -21.14 -14.85
CA LEU A 15 -3.40 -19.87 -14.89
C LEU A 15 -3.91 -18.91 -13.81
N ALA A 16 -5.23 -18.82 -13.62
CA ALA A 16 -5.85 -18.05 -12.55
C ALA A 16 -5.46 -18.57 -11.15
N GLN A 17 -5.39 -19.89 -10.96
CA GLN A 17 -4.96 -20.49 -9.70
C GLN A 17 -3.47 -20.32 -9.44
N THR A 18 -2.61 -20.36 -10.45
CA THR A 18 -1.17 -20.08 -10.28
C THR A 18 -0.89 -18.64 -9.89
N ILE A 19 -1.84 -17.71 -10.01
CA ILE A 19 -1.68 -16.34 -9.50
C ILE A 19 -1.92 -16.27 -7.99
N HIS A 20 -2.42 -17.32 -7.34
CA HIS A 20 -2.26 -17.52 -5.88
C HIS A 20 -0.81 -17.91 -5.53
N THR A 21 0.16 -17.28 -6.20
CA THR A 21 1.56 -17.25 -5.81
C THR A 21 1.67 -16.50 -4.49
N GLN A 22 1.95 -17.24 -3.41
CA GLN A 22 2.56 -16.78 -2.15
C GLN A 22 2.33 -15.29 -1.83
N GLU A 23 1.17 -14.97 -1.27
CA GLU A 23 1.13 -13.90 -0.28
C GLU A 23 2.00 -14.41 0.89
N GLU A 24 3.32 -14.24 0.79
CA GLU A 24 4.26 -14.69 1.82
C GLU A 24 3.99 -13.82 3.05
N ASP A 25 3.15 -14.30 3.96
CA ASP A 25 2.79 -13.58 5.18
C ASP A 25 4.05 -13.16 5.91
N LEU A 26 4.20 -11.85 6.12
CA LEU A 26 5.39 -11.30 6.75
C LEU A 26 5.37 -11.67 8.24
N PRO A 27 6.42 -12.32 8.77
CA PRO A 27 6.48 -12.64 10.18
C PRO A 27 6.42 -11.37 11.04
N ARG A 28 5.79 -11.47 12.21
CA ARG A 28 5.73 -10.35 13.15
C ARG A 28 7.15 -9.98 13.61
N PRO A 29 7.53 -8.69 13.62
CA PRO A 29 8.82 -8.28 14.17
C PRO A 29 8.87 -8.41 15.69
N SER A 30 10.10 -8.50 16.21
CA SER A 30 10.36 -8.40 17.65
C SER A 30 10.93 -7.02 18.00
N ILE A 31 10.68 -6.59 19.25
CA ILE A 31 11.19 -5.34 19.81
C ILE A 31 11.87 -5.63 21.15
N SER A 32 13.02 -5.02 21.38
CA SER A 32 13.72 -5.04 22.67
C SER A 32 14.34 -3.67 22.96
N ALA A 33 14.73 -3.42 24.22
CA ALA A 33 15.40 -2.20 24.62
C ALA A 33 16.70 -2.53 25.37
N GLU A 34 17.78 -1.84 25.02
CA GLU A 34 19.11 -1.98 25.62
C GLU A 34 19.49 -0.68 26.34
N PRO A 35 19.91 -0.72 27.63
CA PRO A 35 20.18 -1.92 28.45
C PRO A 35 18.92 -2.57 29.08
N GLY A 36 17.76 -1.95 28.95
CA GLY A 36 16.50 -2.47 29.49
C GLY A 36 15.34 -1.51 29.24
N THR A 37 14.20 -1.78 29.89
CA THR A 37 12.97 -1.00 29.74
C THR A 37 12.80 0.10 30.80
N VAL A 38 13.58 0.06 31.88
CA VAL A 38 13.55 1.07 32.95
C VAL A 38 14.84 1.87 32.90
N ILE A 39 14.75 3.13 32.46
CA ILE A 39 15.93 3.95 32.12
C ILE A 39 15.98 5.19 33.00
N PRO A 40 17.11 5.49 33.67
CA PRO A 40 17.24 6.72 34.43
C PRO A 40 17.17 7.96 33.53
N LEU A 41 16.64 9.06 34.05
CA LEU A 41 16.62 10.34 33.37
C LEU A 41 18.04 10.75 32.93
N GLY A 42 18.17 11.22 31.70
CA GLY A 42 19.44 11.62 31.10
C GLY A 42 20.28 10.47 30.55
N SER A 43 19.97 9.21 30.88
CA SER A 43 20.65 8.04 30.33
C SER A 43 20.22 7.75 28.90
N HIS A 44 20.96 6.89 28.21
CA HIS A 44 20.62 6.46 26.86
C HIS A 44 19.81 5.15 26.86
N VAL A 45 19.04 4.95 25.80
CA VAL A 45 18.40 3.67 25.50
C VAL A 45 18.41 3.43 24.00
N THR A 46 18.60 2.19 23.60
CA THR A 46 18.50 1.77 22.20
C THR A 46 17.36 0.78 22.06
N PHE A 47 16.35 1.11 21.27
CA PHE A 47 15.36 0.13 20.82
C PHE A 47 15.95 -0.67 19.67
N VAL A 48 15.80 -1.98 19.71
CA VAL A 48 16.25 -2.90 18.66
C VAL A 48 15.03 -3.59 18.10
N CYS A 49 14.73 -3.31 16.83
CA CYS A 49 13.71 -3.99 16.06
C CYS A 49 14.37 -5.13 15.27
N ARG A 50 13.81 -6.34 15.31
CA ARG A 50 14.28 -7.45 14.48
C ARG A 50 13.18 -8.02 13.60
N GLY A 51 13.57 -8.51 12.44
CA GLY A 51 12.69 -9.08 11.42
C GLY A 51 13.46 -9.98 10.46
N PRO A 52 12.81 -10.54 9.44
CA PRO A 52 13.47 -11.42 8.48
C PRO A 52 14.53 -10.66 7.67
N VAL A 53 15.37 -11.39 6.94
CA VAL A 53 16.23 -10.77 5.92
C VAL A 53 15.41 -10.13 4.79
N GLY A 54 16.00 -9.15 4.11
CA GLY A 54 15.37 -8.45 2.99
C GLY A 54 14.41 -7.34 3.39
N VAL A 55 14.38 -6.96 4.68
CA VAL A 55 13.71 -5.73 5.13
C VAL A 55 14.46 -4.53 4.55
N GLN A 56 13.70 -3.61 3.95
CA GLN A 56 14.23 -2.34 3.44
C GLN A 56 14.22 -1.25 4.51
N THR A 57 13.15 -1.19 5.29
CA THR A 57 12.94 -0.12 6.28
C THR A 57 12.35 -0.71 7.55
N PHE A 58 12.93 -0.38 8.70
CA PHE A 58 12.26 -0.56 9.98
C PHE A 58 11.68 0.77 10.44
N ARG A 59 10.56 0.70 11.15
CA ARG A 59 9.88 1.83 11.77
C ARG A 59 9.67 1.55 13.24
N LEU A 60 10.12 2.47 14.09
CA LEU A 60 9.78 2.51 15.51
C LEU A 60 8.63 3.49 15.72
N GLU A 61 7.47 2.96 16.10
CA GLU A 61 6.26 3.73 16.37
C GLU A 61 6.09 3.96 17.87
N ARG A 62 5.58 5.14 18.21
CA ARG A 62 5.18 5.49 19.57
C ARG A 62 3.69 5.74 19.64
N ASP A 63 3.01 4.94 20.46
CA ASP A 63 1.55 4.88 20.53
C ASP A 63 0.93 6.22 20.96
N SER A 64 1.51 6.86 21.97
CA SER A 64 0.91 8.04 22.61
C SER A 64 0.99 9.36 21.82
N ARG A 65 1.71 9.40 20.70
CA ARG A 65 2.00 10.67 20.00
C ARG A 65 1.81 10.59 18.48
N SER A 66 1.41 9.45 17.93
CA SER A 66 1.39 9.22 16.49
C SER A 66 2.71 9.59 15.81
N THR A 67 3.81 9.52 16.55
CA THR A 67 5.16 9.79 16.05
C THR A 67 5.87 8.48 15.80
N TYR A 68 6.58 8.40 14.69
CA TYR A 68 7.41 7.26 14.35
C TYR A 68 8.76 7.74 13.81
N ASN A 69 9.74 6.85 13.86
CA ASN A 69 11.04 7.06 13.22
C ASN A 69 11.30 5.89 12.28
N ASP A 70 11.66 6.20 11.03
CA ASP A 70 12.05 5.22 10.04
C ASP A 70 13.56 5.16 9.93
N THR A 71 14.10 3.99 9.63
CA THR A 71 15.49 3.82 9.27
C THR A 71 15.65 2.74 8.21
N GLU A 72 16.52 3.03 7.25
CA GLU A 72 17.03 2.08 6.25
C GLU A 72 18.42 1.56 6.62
N ASP A 73 18.95 1.98 7.78
CA ASP A 73 20.17 1.41 8.37
C ASP A 73 19.86 0.04 8.97
N VAL A 74 19.69 -0.93 8.08
CA VAL A 74 19.35 -2.32 8.37
C VAL A 74 20.63 -3.14 8.36
N SER A 75 20.93 -3.73 9.51
CA SER A 75 22.08 -4.61 9.71
C SER A 75 21.65 -6.07 9.80
N GLN A 76 22.56 -6.99 9.50
CA GLN A 76 22.28 -8.42 9.60
C GLN A 76 22.56 -8.91 11.02
N ALA A 77 21.51 -9.30 11.76
CA ALA A 77 21.64 -9.84 13.12
C ALA A 77 22.05 -11.31 13.10
N SER A 78 21.56 -12.08 12.12
CA SER A 78 21.89 -13.49 11.91
C SER A 78 21.71 -13.87 10.43
N PRO A 79 22.09 -15.08 9.99
CA PRO A 79 21.89 -15.51 8.60
C PRO A 79 20.45 -15.37 8.08
N SER A 80 19.46 -15.43 8.96
CA SER A 80 18.02 -15.35 8.63
C SER A 80 17.30 -14.12 9.19
N GLU A 81 18.00 -13.26 9.93
CA GLU A 81 17.40 -12.12 10.65
C GLU A 81 18.17 -10.82 10.37
N SER A 82 17.42 -9.74 10.19
CA SER A 82 17.92 -8.37 10.11
C SER A 82 17.44 -7.57 11.32
N GLU A 83 18.19 -6.53 11.68
CA GLU A 83 17.84 -5.62 12.77
C GLU A 83 18.12 -4.17 12.42
N ALA A 84 17.37 -3.28 13.07
CA ALA A 84 17.60 -1.85 13.08
C ALA A 84 17.59 -1.32 14.51
N ARG A 85 18.41 -0.30 14.75
CA ARG A 85 18.66 0.26 16.08
C ARG A 85 18.24 1.72 16.15
N PHE A 86 17.37 2.04 17.10
CA PHE A 86 16.85 3.39 17.34
C PHE A 86 17.33 3.87 18.70
N ARG A 87 18.33 4.75 18.70
CA ARG A 87 18.95 5.26 19.92
C ARG A 87 18.33 6.58 20.35
N ILE A 88 18.05 6.69 21.65
CA ILE A 88 17.78 7.95 22.35
C ILE A 88 18.97 8.20 23.26
N ASP A 89 19.76 9.24 22.97
CA ASP A 89 21.00 9.51 23.72
C ASP A 89 20.76 10.03 25.14
N SER A 90 19.67 10.77 25.34
CA SER A 90 19.32 11.36 26.64
C SER A 90 17.81 11.28 26.86
N VAL A 91 17.40 10.29 27.65
CA VAL A 91 16.01 10.01 27.97
C VAL A 91 15.44 11.09 28.89
N ARG A 92 14.27 11.61 28.52
CA ARG A 92 13.46 12.55 29.29
C ARG A 92 12.17 11.87 29.72
N GLU A 93 11.47 12.43 30.70
CA GLU A 93 10.15 11.94 31.12
C GLU A 93 9.18 11.79 29.93
N GLY A 94 9.24 12.75 29.00
CA GLY A 94 8.48 12.72 27.76
C GLY A 94 8.85 11.61 26.78
N ASN A 95 9.84 10.75 27.06
CA ASN A 95 10.14 9.53 26.30
C ASN A 95 9.46 8.28 26.87
N ALA A 96 8.93 8.31 28.10
CA ALA A 96 8.22 7.17 28.67
C ALA A 96 6.99 6.79 27.82
N GLY A 97 6.63 5.51 27.81
CA GLY A 97 5.41 5.01 27.18
C GLY A 97 5.62 3.78 26.30
N LEU A 98 4.61 3.48 25.48
CA LEU A 98 4.54 2.26 24.67
C LEU A 98 5.13 2.48 23.27
N TYR A 99 5.97 1.53 22.87
CA TYR A 99 6.64 1.47 21.57
C TYR A 99 6.32 0.19 20.82
N ARG A 100 6.32 0.26 19.49
CA ARG A 100 6.15 -0.89 18.59
C ARG A 100 7.12 -0.78 17.40
N CYS A 101 7.53 -1.91 16.87
CA CYS A 101 8.26 -1.99 15.61
C CYS A 101 7.32 -2.47 14.51
N ILE A 102 7.52 -1.96 13.30
CA ILE A 102 6.96 -2.50 12.06
C ILE A 102 8.06 -2.43 11.00
N TYR A 103 7.98 -3.22 9.95
CA TYR A 103 8.97 -3.17 8.87
C TYR A 103 8.34 -3.23 7.49
N TYR A 104 9.05 -2.66 6.52
CA TYR A 104 8.71 -2.69 5.12
C TYR A 104 9.62 -3.69 4.40
N LYS A 105 9.02 -4.74 3.84
CA LYS A 105 9.65 -5.65 2.89
C LYS A 105 8.84 -5.55 1.60
N PRO A 106 9.34 -4.83 0.58
CA PRO A 106 8.56 -4.52 -0.61
C PRO A 106 7.83 -5.75 -1.17
N PRO A 107 6.54 -5.60 -1.57
CA PRO A 107 5.79 -4.35 -1.63
C PRO A 107 4.96 -4.03 -0.37
N LYS A 108 5.14 -4.75 0.74
CA LYS A 108 4.22 -4.69 1.88
C LYS A 108 4.88 -4.38 3.22
N TRP A 109 4.06 -3.88 4.13
CA TRP A 109 4.39 -3.71 5.55
C TRP A 109 3.99 -4.96 6.34
N SER A 110 4.78 -5.30 7.35
CA SER A 110 4.46 -6.36 8.30
C SER A 110 3.36 -5.94 9.28
N GLU A 111 2.88 -6.88 10.08
CA GLU A 111 2.13 -6.55 11.29
C GLU A 111 3.05 -5.85 12.31
N GLN A 112 2.47 -5.11 13.26
CA GLN A 112 3.24 -4.50 14.34
C GLN A 112 3.79 -5.55 15.32
N SER A 113 4.92 -5.28 15.96
CA SER A 113 5.43 -6.09 17.07
C SER A 113 4.50 -6.05 18.29
N ASP A 114 4.84 -6.84 19.31
CA ASP A 114 4.31 -6.60 20.66
C ASP A 114 4.71 -5.20 21.15
N TYR A 115 4.01 -4.70 22.17
CA TYR A 115 4.37 -3.46 22.82
C TYR A 115 5.60 -3.63 23.70
N LEU A 116 6.47 -2.61 23.70
CA LEU A 116 7.50 -2.43 24.70
C LEU A 116 7.23 -1.14 25.49
N GLU A 117 7.07 -1.26 26.80
CA GLU A 117 6.89 -0.12 27.70
C GLU A 117 8.25 0.39 28.17
N LEU A 118 8.57 1.64 27.85
CA LEU A 118 9.73 2.34 28.39
C LEU A 118 9.30 3.14 29.63
N LEU A 119 9.89 2.83 30.78
CA LEU A 119 9.70 3.55 32.04
C LEU A 119 10.92 4.42 32.33
N VAL A 120 10.69 5.65 32.75
CA VAL A 120 11.75 6.60 33.09
C VAL A 120 11.85 6.74 34.60
N LYS A 121 13.05 6.53 35.15
CA LYS A 121 13.31 6.65 36.58
C LYS A 121 14.00 7.98 36.87
N GLU A 122 13.56 8.70 37.89
CA GLU A 122 14.32 9.84 38.41
C GLU A 122 15.69 9.39 38.93
N SER A 123 16.73 10.10 38.53
CA SER A 123 18.08 9.85 39.05
C SER A 123 18.11 10.31 40.51
N SER A 124 18.26 9.39 41.46
CA SER A 124 18.36 9.71 42.89
C SER A 124 19.75 10.24 43.30
N GLY A 125 20.62 10.56 42.34
CA GLY A 125 21.98 11.06 42.59
C GLY A 125 22.04 12.58 42.60
N GLY A 126 21.55 13.21 43.65
CA GLY A 126 22.02 14.55 44.01
C GLY A 126 23.44 14.42 44.59
N PRO A 127 24.43 15.19 44.13
CA PRO A 127 25.74 15.23 44.79
C PRO A 127 25.54 15.76 46.20
N ASP A 128 25.98 14.97 47.19
CA ASP A 128 26.41 15.38 48.52
C ASP A 128 25.91 16.77 48.94
N SER A 129 24.66 16.86 49.39
CA SER A 129 24.33 17.91 50.34
C SER A 129 25.15 17.61 51.60
N PRO A 130 26.08 18.49 52.00
CA PRO A 130 26.81 18.32 53.23
C PRO A 130 25.80 18.22 54.38
N ASP A 131 26.04 17.23 55.22
CA ASP A 131 25.29 16.86 56.42
C ASP A 131 24.71 18.07 57.15
N THR A 132 23.42 18.35 56.95
CA THR A 132 22.66 19.15 57.91
C THR A 132 21.91 18.16 58.79
N GLU A 133 22.37 18.10 60.03
CA GLU A 133 21.93 17.21 61.10
C GLU A 133 20.40 17.03 61.22
N PRO A 134 19.96 15.85 61.72
CA PRO A 134 18.55 15.51 61.85
C PRO A 134 17.92 16.12 63.11
N GLY A 135 16.88 16.93 62.91
CA GLY A 135 16.09 17.42 64.02
C GLY A 135 14.84 18.17 63.59
N SER A 136 13.83 17.48 63.07
CA SER A 136 12.45 17.85 63.42
C SER A 136 11.46 16.74 63.10
N SER A 137 10.73 16.41 64.15
CA SER A 137 9.69 15.42 64.29
C SER A 137 8.40 15.79 63.52
N ALA A 138 7.76 14.76 62.98
CA ALA A 138 6.32 14.57 62.80
C ALA A 138 5.54 15.46 61.80
N GLY A 139 4.96 14.80 60.79
CA GLY A 139 3.78 15.26 60.06
C GLY A 139 3.49 14.39 58.84
N PRO A 140 2.37 13.63 58.79
CA PRO A 140 2.23 12.48 57.91
C PRO A 140 1.75 12.81 56.49
N THR A 141 2.12 11.88 55.60
CA THR A 141 1.64 11.59 54.25
C THR A 141 0.15 11.83 54.06
N GLN A 142 -0.21 12.67 53.08
CA GLN A 142 -1.54 12.61 52.47
C GLN A 142 -1.38 12.60 50.95
N ARG A 143 -1.46 11.39 50.40
CA ARG A 143 -1.43 11.07 48.97
C ARG A 143 -2.87 11.00 48.47
N PRO A 144 -3.31 11.86 47.55
CA PRO A 144 -4.53 11.61 46.79
C PRO A 144 -4.18 10.65 45.66
N SER A 145 -4.74 9.45 45.72
CA SER A 145 -4.72 8.47 44.63
C SER A 145 -6.10 8.48 43.99
N ASP A 146 -6.30 9.30 42.96
CA ASP A 146 -7.52 9.25 42.14
C ASP A 146 -7.19 8.65 40.79
N ASN A 147 -7.16 7.31 40.75
CA ASN A 147 -7.31 6.54 39.52
C ASN A 147 -8.81 6.39 39.30
N SER A 148 -9.39 7.17 38.39
CA SER A 148 -10.78 6.99 38.00
C SER A 148 -10.95 6.94 36.49
N HIS A 149 -11.58 5.84 36.09
CA HIS A 149 -12.40 5.64 34.90
C HIS A 149 -11.69 5.42 33.56
N ASN A 150 -11.44 4.13 33.34
CA ASN A 150 -11.53 3.47 32.04
C ASN A 150 -12.90 3.77 31.40
N GLU A 151 -12.97 4.66 30.42
CA GLU A 151 -14.06 4.66 29.46
C GLU A 151 -13.63 3.92 28.18
N HIS A 152 -14.32 2.81 27.94
CA HIS A 152 -14.35 2.09 26.69
C HIS A 152 -14.83 3.00 25.55
N ALA A 153 -13.91 3.60 24.79
CA ALA A 153 -14.23 4.09 23.47
C ALA A 153 -14.16 2.90 22.49
N PRO A 154 -15.25 2.57 21.78
CA PRO A 154 -15.32 1.37 20.96
C PRO A 154 -14.36 1.50 19.78
N ALA A 155 -13.66 0.39 19.49
CA ALA A 155 -12.88 0.20 18.29
C ALA A 155 -13.76 0.47 17.06
N SER A 156 -13.68 1.70 16.54
CA SER A 156 -14.10 1.97 15.19
C SER A 156 -13.15 1.16 14.31
N GLN A 157 -13.65 0.04 13.81
CA GLN A 157 -13.02 -0.71 12.73
C GLN A 157 -13.00 0.21 11.50
N GLY A 158 -12.04 1.14 11.48
CA GLY A 158 -11.77 2.00 10.35
C GLY A 158 -11.42 1.09 9.19
N LEU A 159 -12.31 0.99 8.21
CA LEU A 159 -12.03 0.37 6.93
C LEU A 159 -10.72 0.96 6.39
N LYS A 160 -9.67 0.12 6.38
CA LYS A 160 -8.33 0.44 5.85
C LYS A 160 -8.46 1.10 4.48
N ALA A 161 -7.72 2.18 4.26
CA ALA A 161 -7.72 2.93 3.00
C ALA A 161 -7.51 2.03 1.77
N GLU A 162 -6.78 0.93 1.90
CA GLU A 162 -6.53 -0.07 0.85
C GLU A 162 -7.83 -0.74 0.36
N HIS A 163 -8.72 -1.16 1.26
CA HIS A 163 -10.00 -1.77 0.87
C HIS A 163 -10.93 -0.77 0.18
N LEU A 164 -10.83 0.52 0.54
CA LEU A 164 -11.58 1.58 -0.11
C LEU A 164 -11.14 1.74 -1.58
N TYR A 165 -9.84 1.72 -1.87
CA TYR A 165 -9.35 1.75 -3.25
C TYR A 165 -9.80 0.55 -4.07
N ILE A 166 -9.78 -0.65 -3.50
CA ILE A 166 -10.27 -1.86 -4.17
C ILE A 166 -11.77 -1.71 -4.49
N LEU A 167 -12.57 -1.26 -3.51
CA LEU A 167 -14.01 -1.06 -3.69
C LEU A 167 -14.32 0.00 -4.76
N ILE A 168 -13.57 1.12 -4.77
CA ILE A 168 -13.68 2.16 -5.79
C ILE A 168 -13.29 1.61 -7.17
N GLY A 169 -12.17 0.87 -7.26
CA GLY A 169 -11.69 0.29 -8.51
C GLY A 169 -12.69 -0.69 -9.12
N VAL A 170 -13.24 -1.61 -8.31
CA VAL A 170 -14.28 -2.54 -8.75
C VAL A 170 -15.54 -1.80 -9.22
N SER A 171 -15.96 -0.76 -8.49
CA SER A 171 -17.09 0.08 -8.88
C SER A 171 -16.85 0.78 -10.24
N VAL A 172 -15.68 1.38 -10.44
CA VAL A 172 -15.32 2.06 -11.70
C VAL A 172 -15.29 1.09 -12.88
N VAL A 173 -14.68 -0.11 -12.71
CA VAL A 173 -14.64 -1.14 -13.75
C VAL A 173 -16.05 -1.62 -14.09
N PHE A 174 -16.89 -1.88 -13.09
CA PHE A 174 -18.27 -2.30 -13.29
C PHE A 174 -19.10 -1.25 -14.03
N LEU A 175 -19.00 0.02 -13.65
CA LEU A 175 -19.66 1.14 -14.33
C LEU A 175 -19.18 1.28 -15.78
N PHE A 176 -17.89 1.11 -16.04
CA PHE A 176 -17.34 1.14 -17.40
C PHE A 176 -17.86 -0.03 -18.24
N CYS A 177 -17.90 -1.25 -17.70
CA CYS A 177 -18.50 -2.42 -18.36
C CYS A 177 -19.99 -2.17 -18.67
N LEU A 178 -20.77 -1.65 -17.73
CA LEU A 178 -22.17 -1.31 -17.96
C LEU A 178 -22.33 -0.23 -19.05
N LEU A 179 -21.49 0.80 -19.04
CA LEU A 179 -21.50 1.85 -20.08
C LEU A 179 -21.23 1.25 -21.46
N LEU A 180 -20.20 0.40 -21.60
CA LEU A 180 -19.90 -0.28 -22.86
C LEU A 180 -21.04 -1.20 -23.32
N LEU A 181 -21.67 -1.94 -22.40
CA LEU A 181 -22.82 -2.77 -22.72
C LEU A 181 -24.03 -1.94 -23.20
N VAL A 182 -24.31 -0.80 -22.56
CA VAL A 182 -25.35 0.12 -22.99
C VAL A 182 -25.05 0.69 -24.38
N LEU A 183 -23.82 1.15 -24.62
CA LEU A 183 -23.40 1.64 -25.94
C LEU A 183 -23.50 0.56 -27.01
N PHE A 184 -23.12 -0.68 -26.70
CA PHE A 184 -23.25 -1.82 -27.61
C PHE A 184 -24.72 -2.13 -27.90
N CYS A 185 -25.59 -2.11 -26.89
CA CYS A 185 -27.03 -2.28 -27.04
C CYS A 185 -27.64 -1.18 -27.90
N LEU A 186 -27.24 0.09 -27.70
CA LEU A 186 -27.69 1.22 -28.50
C LEU A 186 -27.18 1.13 -29.95
N HIS A 187 -25.93 0.75 -30.16
CA HIS A 187 -25.36 0.52 -31.48
C HIS A 187 -26.11 -0.59 -32.22
N ARG A 188 -26.39 -1.70 -31.53
CA ARG A 188 -27.16 -2.81 -32.09
C ARG A 188 -28.61 -2.39 -32.38
N GLN A 189 -29.24 -1.60 -31.52
CA GLN A 189 -30.58 -1.08 -31.77
C GLN A 189 -30.61 -0.13 -32.97
N ASN A 190 -29.61 0.75 -33.11
CA ASN A 190 -29.47 1.63 -34.26
C ASN A 190 -29.18 0.86 -35.55
N GLN A 191 -28.38 -0.20 -35.49
CA GLN A 191 -28.14 -1.10 -36.62
C GLN A 191 -29.42 -1.83 -37.05
N ILE A 192 -30.26 -2.25 -36.11
CA ILE A 192 -31.56 -2.84 -36.43
C ILE A 192 -32.50 -1.80 -37.08
N LYS A 193 -32.47 -0.54 -36.61
CA LYS A 193 -33.30 0.54 -37.18
C LYS A 193 -32.84 0.99 -38.58
N GLN A 194 -31.55 0.93 -38.88
CA GLN A 194 -31.01 1.23 -40.22
C GLN A 194 -30.93 -0.02 -41.11
N GLY A 195 -31.66 -1.09 -40.74
CA GLY A 195 -31.62 -2.38 -41.42
C GLY A 195 -31.92 -2.30 -42.94
N PRO A 196 -31.33 -3.19 -43.74
CA PRO A 196 -31.13 -3.00 -45.18
C PRO A 196 -32.44 -2.96 -45.99
N PRO A 197 -32.43 -2.33 -47.19
CA PRO A 197 -33.64 -2.19 -48.00
C PRO A 197 -34.17 -3.56 -48.37
N ARG A 198 -35.44 -3.81 -48.01
CA ARG A 198 -36.27 -4.95 -48.38
C ARG A 198 -36.08 -5.32 -49.86
N SER A 199 -35.18 -6.25 -50.16
CA SER A 199 -35.03 -6.84 -51.48
C SER A 199 -36.25 -7.73 -51.71
N LYS A 200 -37.04 -7.34 -52.72
CA LYS A 200 -38.20 -8.07 -53.22
C LYS A 200 -37.93 -9.57 -53.28
N ASP A 201 -38.88 -10.31 -52.74
CA ASP A 201 -39.09 -11.73 -52.92
C ASP A 201 -38.78 -12.13 -54.37
N GLU A 202 -37.68 -12.84 -54.60
CA GLU A 202 -37.54 -13.67 -55.80
C GLU A 202 -37.43 -15.12 -55.37
N GLU A 203 -38.37 -15.86 -55.93
CA GLU A 203 -38.87 -17.16 -55.55
C GLU A 203 -37.85 -18.27 -55.84
N GLN A 204 -37.75 -19.21 -54.90
CA GLN A 204 -36.91 -20.40 -54.99
C GLN A 204 -37.19 -21.19 -56.28
N LYS A 205 -36.18 -21.35 -57.15
CA LYS A 205 -36.19 -22.36 -58.22
C LYS A 205 -35.27 -23.53 -57.84
N PRO A 206 -35.79 -24.74 -57.59
CA PRO A 206 -35.00 -25.89 -57.11
C PRO A 206 -34.04 -26.46 -58.17
N GLN A 207 -32.84 -26.81 -57.72
CA GLN A 207 -31.79 -27.55 -58.44
C GLN A 207 -32.31 -28.86 -59.03
N GLN A 208 -32.17 -29.03 -60.35
CA GLN A 208 -32.43 -30.29 -61.05
C GLN A 208 -31.20 -30.78 -61.81
N ARG A 209 -30.64 -31.87 -61.27
CA ARG A 209 -29.94 -33.03 -61.85
C ARG A 209 -28.84 -32.83 -62.93
N PRO A 210 -27.60 -33.32 -62.68
CA PRO A 210 -26.48 -33.33 -63.64
C PRO A 210 -26.67 -34.34 -64.77
N ASP A 211 -26.38 -33.90 -66.00
CA ASP A 211 -26.26 -34.74 -67.18
C ASP A 211 -24.77 -35.00 -67.46
N LEU A 212 -24.43 -36.26 -67.68
CA LEU A 212 -23.08 -36.80 -67.71
C LEU A 212 -22.78 -37.14 -69.18
N ALA A 213 -22.10 -36.23 -69.88
CA ALA A 213 -21.60 -36.48 -71.23
C ALA A 213 -20.08 -36.59 -71.19
N VAL A 214 -19.62 -37.82 -71.41
CA VAL A 214 -18.24 -38.21 -71.70
C VAL A 214 -17.87 -37.66 -73.07
N ASP A 215 -16.79 -36.89 -73.18
CA ASP A 215 -16.08 -36.73 -74.44
C ASP A 215 -14.58 -36.98 -74.23
N VAL A 216 -14.07 -37.82 -75.12
CA VAL A 216 -12.72 -38.38 -75.17
C VAL A 216 -12.04 -37.68 -76.33
N LEU A 217 -11.04 -36.83 -76.09
CA LEU A 217 -9.94 -36.71 -77.04
C LEU A 217 -8.67 -36.15 -76.40
N GLU A 218 -7.72 -37.06 -76.32
CA GLU A 218 -6.29 -36.90 -76.15
C GLU A 218 -5.72 -35.85 -77.12
N ARG A 219 -5.01 -34.83 -76.62
CA ARG A 219 -4.03 -34.10 -77.42
C ARG A 219 -2.80 -33.77 -76.60
N THR A 220 -1.86 -34.70 -76.66
CA THR A 220 -0.45 -34.55 -76.31
C THR A 220 0.17 -33.42 -77.14
N ALA A 221 0.71 -32.41 -76.48
CA ALA A 221 1.66 -31.47 -77.05
C ALA A 221 2.65 -31.06 -75.97
N ASP A 222 3.71 -31.88 -75.87
CA ASP A 222 4.96 -31.52 -75.23
C ASP A 222 5.50 -30.20 -75.81
N LYS A 223 5.82 -29.23 -74.93
CA LYS A 223 6.84 -28.24 -75.25
C LYS A 223 7.54 -27.69 -74.01
N ALA A 224 8.71 -28.28 -73.79
CA ALA A 224 9.98 -27.62 -73.45
C ALA A 224 9.98 -26.48 -72.41
N THR A 225 10.47 -26.84 -71.22
CA THR A 225 11.61 -26.24 -70.52
C THR A 225 12.11 -24.88 -71.03
N VAL A 226 11.87 -23.82 -70.26
CA VAL A 226 12.84 -22.74 -70.04
C VAL A 226 12.78 -22.35 -68.56
N ASN A 227 13.83 -22.72 -67.84
CA ASN A 227 14.18 -22.13 -66.55
C ASN A 227 14.74 -20.73 -66.83
N GLY A 228 14.12 -19.71 -66.25
CA GLY A 228 14.57 -18.33 -66.31
C GLY A 228 14.29 -17.63 -64.99
N LEU A 229 15.03 -18.01 -63.96
CA LEU A 229 15.29 -17.16 -62.79
C LEU A 229 16.26 -16.07 -63.26
N PRO A 230 15.98 -14.78 -63.00
CA PRO A 230 16.52 -14.20 -61.77
C PRO A 230 15.50 -13.34 -61.04
N GLU A 231 15.44 -13.55 -59.73
CA GLU A 231 14.90 -12.61 -58.75
C GLU A 231 15.49 -11.22 -59.01
N LYS A 232 14.65 -10.22 -59.23
CA LYS A 232 15.07 -8.84 -59.39
C LYS A 232 14.98 -8.15 -58.04
N ASP A 233 16.14 -7.99 -57.43
CA ASP A 233 16.39 -7.15 -56.27
C ASP A 233 15.69 -5.79 -56.43
N ARG A 234 14.63 -5.58 -55.66
CA ARG A 234 14.15 -4.23 -55.32
C ARG A 234 14.07 -4.11 -53.82
N GLU A 235 15.25 -3.86 -53.28
CA GLU A 235 15.48 -3.04 -52.10
C GLU A 235 14.68 -1.73 -52.25
N THR A 236 13.66 -1.54 -51.42
CA THR A 236 13.00 -0.23 -51.26
C THR A 236 12.53 -0.13 -49.81
N ASP A 237 13.34 0.60 -49.05
CA ASP A 237 13.00 1.43 -47.92
C ASP A 237 12.19 0.79 -46.80
N THR A 238 12.94 0.15 -45.91
CA THR A 238 12.62 0.09 -44.48
C THR A 238 12.37 1.52 -43.99
N SER A 239 11.11 1.92 -43.98
CA SER A 239 10.66 3.16 -43.37
C SER A 239 11.10 3.15 -41.90
N ALA A 240 12.02 4.06 -41.59
CA ALA A 240 12.45 4.37 -40.24
C ALA A 240 11.21 4.60 -39.38
N LEU A 241 10.93 3.66 -38.48
CA LEU A 241 9.94 3.86 -37.44
C LEU A 241 10.47 5.01 -36.57
N ALA A 242 9.79 6.15 -36.64
CA ALA A 242 10.07 7.31 -35.83
C ALA A 242 10.11 6.86 -34.37
N ALA A 243 11.30 6.96 -33.76
CA ALA A 243 11.48 6.77 -32.34
C ALA A 243 10.54 7.75 -31.64
N GLY A 244 9.47 7.21 -31.05
CA GLY A 244 8.55 7.95 -30.21
C GLY A 244 9.37 8.63 -29.12
N SER A 245 9.27 9.95 -29.07
CA SER A 245 9.87 10.80 -28.05
C SER A 245 9.55 10.23 -26.67
N SER A 246 10.57 9.74 -25.98
CA SER A 246 10.46 9.34 -24.58
C SER A 246 10.05 10.59 -23.79
N GLN A 247 8.83 10.59 -23.26
CA GLN A 247 8.32 11.71 -22.47
C GLN A 247 9.11 11.73 -21.17
N GLU A 248 10.03 12.68 -21.03
CA GLU A 248 10.79 12.87 -19.80
C GLU A 248 9.84 13.39 -18.72
N VAL A 249 9.48 12.52 -17.78
CA VAL A 249 8.65 12.87 -16.62
C VAL A 249 9.58 13.22 -15.47
N THR A 250 9.73 14.51 -15.19
CA THR A 250 10.48 14.99 -14.03
C THR A 250 9.65 14.81 -12.76
N TYR A 251 10.11 13.94 -11.87
CA TYR A 251 9.54 13.80 -10.54
C TYR A 251 10.09 14.90 -9.62
N ALA A 252 9.20 15.73 -9.06
CA ALA A 252 9.55 16.63 -7.97
C ALA A 252 9.32 15.90 -6.64
N GLN A 253 10.41 15.63 -5.90
CA GLN A 253 10.31 15.07 -4.56
C GLN A 253 9.80 16.14 -3.58
N LEU A 254 8.63 15.92 -2.99
CA LEU A 254 8.07 16.80 -1.97
C LEU A 254 8.65 16.46 -0.59
N ASP A 255 9.28 17.46 0.06
CA ASP A 255 9.68 17.36 1.47
C ASP A 255 8.48 17.68 2.38
N HIS A 256 7.85 16.62 2.91
CA HIS A 256 6.72 16.72 3.84
C HIS A 256 7.09 17.39 5.17
N TRP A 257 8.37 17.31 5.58
CA TRP A 257 8.86 17.97 6.79
C TRP A 257 8.91 19.50 6.59
N ALA A 258 9.38 19.97 5.44
CA ALA A 258 9.40 21.39 5.11
C ALA A 258 7.98 22.00 5.07
N LEU A 259 7.00 21.23 4.61
CA LEU A 259 5.59 21.66 4.58
C LEU A 259 5.01 21.79 6.00
N THR A 260 5.28 20.81 6.86
CA THR A 260 4.79 20.77 8.25
C THR A 260 5.35 21.91 9.09
N GLN A 261 6.64 22.24 8.92
CA GLN A 261 7.27 23.39 9.59
C GLN A 261 6.60 24.73 9.23
N ARG A 262 6.21 24.92 7.96
CA ARG A 262 5.51 26.13 7.53
C ARG A 262 4.10 26.23 8.10
N THR A 263 3.38 25.11 8.21
CA THR A 263 2.04 25.09 8.82
C THR A 263 2.13 25.37 10.32
N ALA A 264 3.10 24.77 11.02
CA ALA A 264 3.31 25.01 12.44
C ALA A 264 3.65 26.49 12.75
N ARG A 265 4.45 27.14 11.88
CA ARG A 265 4.81 28.56 12.06
C ARG A 265 3.64 29.52 11.80
N ALA A 266 2.73 29.17 10.89
CA ALA A 266 1.52 29.95 10.64
C ALA A 266 0.50 29.88 11.79
N VAL A 267 0.56 28.82 12.60
CA VAL A 267 -0.35 28.57 13.74
C VAL A 267 0.30 28.96 15.08
N SER A 268 1.35 29.78 15.09
CA SER A 268 1.85 30.34 16.36
C SER A 268 0.84 31.38 16.89
N PRO A 269 0.09 31.11 17.96
CA PRO A 269 -0.95 32.00 18.44
C PRO A 269 -0.27 33.27 19.00
N GLN A 270 -0.74 34.44 18.55
CA GLN A 270 -0.36 35.68 19.22
C GLN A 270 -0.68 35.56 20.71
N SER A 271 0.36 35.70 21.53
CA SER A 271 0.33 35.72 22.99
C SER A 271 -0.67 36.78 23.47
N THR A 272 -1.91 36.36 23.69
CA THR A 272 -2.93 37.19 24.32
C THR A 272 -2.78 37.01 25.82
N LYS A 273 -2.37 38.09 26.47
CA LYS A 273 -2.06 38.17 27.90
C LYS A 273 -3.25 37.67 28.74
N PRO A 274 -3.05 36.85 29.78
CA PRO A 274 -4.14 36.23 30.52
C PRO A 274 -4.94 37.30 31.28
N MET A 275 -6.22 37.45 30.94
CA MET A 275 -7.17 38.13 31.82
C MET A 275 -7.48 37.20 32.98
N ALA A 276 -7.31 37.68 34.21
CA ALA A 276 -7.65 36.93 35.40
C ALA A 276 -9.15 36.65 35.44
N GLU A 277 -9.56 35.42 35.15
CA GLU A 277 -10.94 35.00 35.26
C GLU A 277 -11.29 34.81 36.74
N SER A 278 -12.11 35.73 37.27
CA SER A 278 -12.71 35.64 38.60
C SER A 278 -13.81 34.58 38.57
N ILE A 279 -13.54 33.41 39.12
CA ILE A 279 -14.44 32.26 39.10
C ILE A 279 -15.35 32.35 40.34
N THR A 280 -16.59 32.82 40.16
CA THR A 280 -17.60 32.86 41.22
C THR A 280 -18.50 31.63 41.12
N TYR A 281 -18.49 30.77 42.14
CA TYR A 281 -19.34 29.57 42.22
C TYR A 281 -20.73 29.93 42.76
N ALA A 282 -21.79 29.47 42.09
CA ALA A 282 -23.16 29.54 42.58
C ALA A 282 -23.59 28.16 43.11
N ALA A 283 -24.01 28.09 44.37
CA ALA A 283 -24.56 26.89 44.99
C ALA A 283 -26.04 26.72 44.60
N VAL A 284 -26.39 25.57 44.00
CA VAL A 284 -27.76 25.25 43.60
C VAL A 284 -28.43 24.46 44.74
N ALA A 285 -29.45 25.05 45.36
CA ALA A 285 -30.31 24.36 46.32
C ALA A 285 -31.25 23.41 45.58
N ARG A 286 -31.26 22.12 45.96
CA ARG A 286 -32.28 21.16 45.52
C ARG A 286 -33.50 21.29 46.44
N HIS A 287 -34.67 21.49 45.85
CA HIS A 287 -35.97 21.41 46.50
C HIS A 287 -36.32 19.97 46.90
#